data_AF-W5Q8K6-F1
#
_entry.id   AF-W5Q8K6-F1
#
_cell.length_a   1.000
_cell.length_b   1.000
_cell.length_c   1.000
_cell.angle_alpha   90.00
_cell.angle_beta   90.00
_cell.angle_gamma   90.00
#
_symmetry.space_group_name_H-M   'P 1'
#
loop_
_entity.id
_entity.type
_entity.pdbx_description
1 polymer ?
#
loop_
_entity_poly.entity_id
_entity_poly.type
_entity_poly.pdbx_seq_one_letter_code
_entity_poly.pdbx_strand_id
1 'polypeptide(L)'
;FPEEKCKRIATALALQTPEMHKGLLAVKVKEEKGDHTRMVQESGLSRDNPHTREIFRRRFRQFCYQETPGPREALQRLQELCHQWLRPEMHTKEQILELLVLEQFLTILPEELQAWVREHRPVSGEEAVIVLEDLERELDEPREQVPACDHEQKELMKEKAALGTAQESSGSQLQT
;
A
#
# COMPACT_ATOMS: atom_id res chain seq x y z
N PHE A 1 23.81 -19.84 -24.85
CA PHE A 1 22.90 -20.12 -25.99
C PHE A 1 21.65 -19.21 -26.01
N PRO A 2 20.93 -18.95 -24.91
CA PRO A 2 19.76 -18.04 -24.90
C PRO A 2 20.08 -16.60 -25.29
N GLU A 3 21.10 -16.01 -24.65
CA GLU A 3 21.45 -14.59 -24.83
C GLU A 3 21.85 -14.22 -26.27
N GLU A 4 22.47 -15.16 -27.00
CA GLU A 4 23.04 -14.88 -28.31
C GLU A 4 21.94 -14.69 -29.37
N LYS A 5 20.84 -15.44 -29.25
CA LYS A 5 19.66 -15.30 -30.12
C LYS A 5 18.94 -13.97 -29.88
N CYS A 6 18.82 -13.58 -28.61
CA CYS A 6 18.22 -12.31 -28.20
C CYS A 6 19.04 -11.11 -28.67
N LYS A 7 20.37 -11.15 -28.48
CA LYS A 7 21.30 -10.15 -28.99
C LYS A 7 21.20 -10.03 -30.51
N ARG A 8 21.10 -11.14 -31.25
CA ARG A 8 20.95 -11.11 -32.72
C ARG A 8 19.67 -10.41 -33.21
N ILE A 9 18.53 -10.61 -32.55
CA ILE A 9 17.28 -9.92 -32.91
C ILE A 9 17.38 -8.42 -32.59
N ALA A 10 17.87 -8.06 -31.39
CA ALA A 10 18.04 -6.66 -30.99
C ALA A 10 19.04 -5.92 -31.89
N THR A 11 20.17 -6.55 -32.24
CA THR A 11 21.17 -6.01 -33.17
C THR A 11 20.61 -5.87 -34.59
N ALA A 12 19.85 -6.85 -35.10
CA ALA A 12 19.23 -6.75 -36.42
C ALA A 12 18.21 -5.60 -36.54
N LEU A 13 17.53 -5.25 -35.43
CA LEU A 13 16.60 -4.12 -35.35
C LEU A 13 17.34 -2.79 -35.18
N ALA A 14 18.42 -2.74 -34.39
CA ALA A 14 19.24 -1.55 -34.24
C ALA A 14 19.91 -1.11 -35.55
N LEU A 15 20.12 -2.05 -36.48
CA LEU A 15 20.61 -1.77 -37.84
C LEU A 15 19.50 -1.33 -38.82
N GLN A 16 18.23 -1.34 -38.39
CA GLN A 16 17.07 -0.99 -39.22
C GLN A 16 16.24 0.13 -38.57
N THR A 17 16.57 1.39 -38.84
CA THR A 17 15.61 2.51 -38.81
C THR A 17 15.96 3.56 -39.87
N PRO A 18 15.00 4.32 -40.44
CA PRO A 18 13.59 4.00 -40.70
C PRO A 18 13.25 4.12 -42.21
N GLU A 19 12.60 3.11 -42.78
CA GLU A 19 11.67 3.32 -43.88
C GLU A 19 10.35 2.71 -43.41
N MET A 20 9.47 3.58 -42.93
CA MET A 20 8.06 3.27 -42.76
C MET A 20 7.54 2.70 -44.08
N HIS A 21 7.02 1.48 -44.11
CA HIS A 21 5.92 1.12 -45.02
C HIS A 21 4.99 0.10 -44.36
N LYS A 22 3.89 0.67 -43.85
CA LYS A 22 2.50 0.28 -44.09
C LYS A 22 2.28 -1.16 -44.61
N GLY A 23 1.69 -1.97 -43.74
CA GLY A 23 0.72 -3.00 -44.14
C GLY A 23 1.25 -4.43 -44.13
N LEU A 24 0.88 -5.18 -43.10
CA LEU A 24 0.61 -6.62 -43.16
C LEU A 24 -0.23 -6.97 -41.92
N LEU A 25 -1.55 -6.87 -42.05
CA LEU A 25 -2.49 -7.94 -42.40
C LEU A 25 -2.97 -8.67 -41.14
N ALA A 26 -4.25 -8.43 -40.83
CA ALA A 26 -5.01 -9.04 -39.77
C ALA A 26 -4.88 -10.57 -39.83
N VAL A 27 -4.25 -11.16 -38.80
CA VAL A 27 -4.27 -12.60 -38.60
C VAL A 27 -5.59 -12.95 -37.93
N LYS A 28 -6.47 -13.59 -38.70
CA LYS A 28 -7.67 -14.27 -38.21
C LYS A 28 -7.27 -15.22 -37.08
N VAL A 29 -7.83 -14.99 -35.89
CA VAL A 29 -7.84 -15.97 -34.80
C VAL A 29 -8.65 -17.16 -35.27
N LYS A 30 -8.02 -18.33 -35.29
CA LYS A 30 -8.70 -19.62 -35.38
C LYS A 30 -8.55 -20.26 -34.00
N GLU A 31 -9.62 -20.24 -33.22
CA GLU A 31 -9.72 -21.09 -32.04
C GLU A 31 -9.69 -22.55 -32.48
N GLU A 32 -8.85 -23.34 -31.84
CA GLU A 32 -9.06 -24.77 -31.72
C GLU A 32 -8.65 -25.29 -30.34
N LYS A 33 -9.34 -26.37 -30.01
CA LYS A 33 -9.72 -26.88 -28.71
C LYS A 33 -8.68 -27.85 -28.14
N GLY A 34 -8.25 -27.59 -26.90
CA GLY A 34 -8.01 -28.58 -25.84
C GLY A 34 -6.73 -29.42 -25.87
N ASP A 35 -5.97 -29.39 -24.76
CA ASP A 35 -5.72 -30.60 -23.97
C ASP A 35 -5.34 -30.23 -22.52
N HIS A 36 -5.84 -31.04 -21.59
CA HIS A 36 -5.88 -30.87 -20.14
C HIS A 36 -4.50 -31.13 -19.52
N THR A 37 -3.74 -30.06 -19.24
CA THR A 37 -2.51 -30.21 -18.44
C THR A 37 -2.85 -30.24 -16.96
N ARG A 38 -3.06 -31.48 -16.47
CA ARG A 38 -2.82 -32.01 -15.13
C ARG A 38 -2.76 -30.96 -14.00
N MET A 39 -3.91 -30.77 -13.37
CA MET A 39 -4.04 -30.11 -12.07
C MET A 39 -3.08 -30.77 -11.07
N VAL A 40 -2.01 -30.06 -10.69
CA VAL A 40 -1.30 -30.39 -9.46
C VAL A 40 -2.26 -30.05 -8.34
N GLN A 41 -2.74 -31.08 -7.65
CA GLN A 41 -3.43 -30.96 -6.37
C GLN A 41 -2.48 -30.29 -5.39
N GLU A 42 -2.68 -29.00 -5.16
CA GLU A 42 -2.19 -28.34 -3.96
C GLU A 42 -3.39 -28.05 -3.06
N SER A 43 -3.34 -28.72 -1.92
CA SER A 43 -4.33 -28.75 -0.87
C SER A 43 -4.68 -27.36 -0.35
N GLY A 44 -5.97 -27.02 -0.39
CA GLY A 44 -6.73 -26.47 0.75
C GLY A 44 -6.34 -25.15 1.41
N LEU A 45 -5.36 -24.38 0.92
CA LEU A 45 -5.02 -23.07 1.50
C LEU A 45 -5.57 -21.95 0.61
N SER A 46 -6.22 -20.97 1.25
CA SER A 46 -6.90 -19.83 0.59
C SER A 46 -6.12 -19.33 -0.61
N ARG A 47 -6.61 -19.69 -1.81
CA ARG A 47 -5.90 -19.51 -3.09
C ARG A 47 -5.72 -18.03 -3.44
N ASP A 48 -6.43 -17.14 -2.73
CA ASP A 48 -6.39 -15.68 -2.89
C ASP A 48 -5.68 -14.99 -1.73
N ASN A 49 -4.37 -15.24 -1.59
CA ASN A 49 -3.55 -14.50 -0.64
C ASN A 49 -2.97 -13.24 -1.33
N PRO A 50 -3.25 -12.01 -0.85
CA PRO A 50 -2.72 -10.78 -1.44
C PRO A 50 -1.19 -10.72 -1.44
N HIS A 51 -0.53 -11.38 -0.48
CA HIS A 51 0.93 -11.48 -0.44
C HIS A 51 1.48 -12.34 -1.60
N THR A 52 0.87 -13.50 -1.86
CA THR A 52 1.24 -14.36 -2.97
C THR A 52 1.03 -13.64 -4.30
N ARG A 53 -0.06 -12.88 -4.42
CA ARG A 53 -0.38 -12.05 -5.58
C ARG A 53 0.70 -10.99 -5.84
N GLU A 54 1.16 -10.30 -4.81
CA GLU A 54 2.22 -9.29 -4.91
C GLU A 54 3.56 -9.90 -5.38
N ILE A 55 3.90 -11.11 -4.95
CA ILE A 55 5.10 -11.83 -5.43
C ILE A 55 5.04 -12.04 -6.94
N PHE A 56 3.90 -12.51 -7.46
CA PHE A 56 3.73 -12.75 -8.90
C PHE A 56 3.70 -11.46 -9.70
N ARG A 57 3.09 -10.39 -9.18
CA ARG A 57 3.16 -9.05 -9.79
C ARG A 57 4.60 -8.60 -9.97
N ARG A 58 5.41 -8.67 -8.90
CA ARG A 58 6.83 -8.27 -8.97
C ARG A 58 7.59 -9.09 -9.98
N ARG A 59 7.42 -10.41 -9.98
CA ARG A 59 8.05 -11.30 -10.98
C ARG A 59 7.62 -10.95 -12.40
N PHE A 60 6.34 -10.63 -12.63
CA PHE A 60 5.84 -10.22 -13.94
C PHE A 60 6.50 -8.92 -14.42
N ARG A 61 6.59 -7.90 -13.55
CA ARG A 61 7.18 -6.59 -13.89
C ARG A 61 8.70 -6.61 -14.01
N GLN A 62 9.37 -7.44 -13.22
CA GLN A 62 10.84 -7.55 -13.18
C GLN A 62 11.40 -8.60 -14.13
N PHE A 63 10.52 -9.37 -14.81
CA PHE A 63 10.93 -10.41 -15.74
C PHE A 63 11.85 -9.83 -16.83
N CYS A 64 13.03 -10.41 -16.95
CA CYS A 64 14.02 -10.01 -17.94
C CYS A 64 14.02 -10.99 -19.12
N TYR A 65 14.02 -10.45 -20.34
CA TYR A 65 13.99 -11.26 -21.57
C TYR A 65 15.13 -12.30 -21.64
N GLN A 66 16.29 -11.96 -21.09
CA GLN A 66 17.50 -12.80 -21.04
C GLN A 66 17.31 -14.09 -20.25
N GLU A 67 16.29 -14.16 -19.37
CA GLU A 67 15.96 -15.34 -18.58
C GLU A 67 15.38 -16.48 -19.43
N THR A 68 15.08 -16.25 -20.72
CA THR A 68 14.46 -17.24 -21.61
C THR A 68 15.24 -17.48 -22.90
N PRO A 69 15.11 -18.69 -23.52
CA PRO A 69 15.77 -19.05 -24.77
C PRO A 69 15.36 -18.25 -26.00
N GLY A 70 14.24 -17.52 -25.94
CA GLY A 70 13.69 -16.84 -27.10
C GLY A 70 12.35 -16.15 -26.86
N PRO A 71 11.79 -15.49 -27.90
CA PRO A 71 10.61 -14.65 -27.79
C PRO A 71 9.33 -15.41 -27.46
N ARG A 72 9.20 -16.65 -27.93
CA ARG A 72 8.03 -17.48 -27.65
C ARG A 72 8.01 -17.89 -26.18
N GLU A 73 9.16 -18.31 -25.67
CA GLU A 73 9.37 -18.72 -24.29
C GLU A 73 9.19 -17.54 -23.33
N ALA A 74 9.72 -16.36 -23.70
CA ALA A 74 9.49 -15.12 -22.96
C ALA A 74 8.00 -14.76 -22.84
N LEU A 75 7.27 -14.81 -23.96
CA LEU A 75 5.84 -14.49 -23.98
C LEU A 75 5.05 -15.49 -23.14
N GLN A 76 5.31 -16.79 -23.30
CA GLN A 76 4.65 -17.81 -22.49
C GLN A 76 4.90 -17.59 -21.00
N ARG A 77 6.15 -17.27 -20.62
CA ARG A 77 6.50 -17.00 -19.23
C ARG A 77 5.79 -15.77 -18.67
N LEU A 78 5.71 -14.69 -19.44
CA LEU A 78 4.94 -13.50 -19.08
C LEU A 78 3.45 -13.81 -18.93
N GLN A 79 2.87 -14.63 -19.80
CA GLN A 79 1.48 -15.06 -19.71
C GLN A 79 1.24 -15.86 -18.41
N GLU A 80 2.10 -16.82 -18.08
CA GLU A 80 2.00 -17.60 -16.85
C GLU A 80 2.08 -16.73 -15.59
N LEU A 81 3.01 -15.77 -15.55
CA LEU A 81 3.17 -14.83 -14.44
C LEU A 81 1.96 -13.91 -14.32
N CYS A 82 1.44 -13.43 -15.46
CA CYS A 82 0.23 -12.60 -15.52
C CYS A 82 -1.00 -13.36 -15.00
N HIS A 83 -1.19 -14.63 -15.38
CA HIS A 83 -2.30 -15.45 -14.86
C HIS A 83 -2.16 -15.70 -13.35
N GLN A 84 -0.96 -15.96 -12.85
CA GLN A 84 -0.74 -16.15 -11.40
C GLN A 84 -0.95 -14.86 -10.59
N TRP A 85 -0.67 -13.70 -11.20
CA TRP A 85 -0.92 -12.40 -10.59
C TRP A 85 -2.40 -12.01 -10.64
N LEU A 86 -3.00 -11.98 -11.83
CA LEU A 86 -4.35 -11.45 -12.03
C LEU A 86 -5.46 -12.47 -11.83
N ARG A 87 -5.13 -13.78 -11.88
CA ARG A 87 -6.04 -14.91 -11.60
C ARG A 87 -7.40 -14.76 -12.31
N PRO A 88 -7.42 -14.68 -13.66
CA PRO A 88 -8.64 -14.44 -14.42
C PRO A 88 -9.70 -15.54 -14.27
N GLU A 89 -9.35 -16.70 -13.71
CA GLU A 89 -10.31 -17.75 -13.37
C GLU A 89 -11.13 -17.42 -12.11
N MET A 90 -10.69 -16.43 -11.33
CA MET A 90 -11.32 -16.02 -10.06
C MET A 90 -11.75 -14.55 -10.04
N HIS A 91 -11.15 -13.70 -10.87
CA HIS A 91 -11.48 -12.28 -10.93
C HIS A 91 -12.27 -11.94 -12.21
N THR A 92 -13.28 -11.09 -12.05
CA THR A 92 -13.94 -10.43 -13.18
C THR A 92 -13.01 -9.43 -13.84
N LYS A 93 -13.38 -8.97 -15.03
CA LYS A 93 -12.63 -7.93 -15.74
C LYS A 93 -12.51 -6.66 -14.89
N GLU A 94 -13.57 -6.27 -14.22
CA GLU A 94 -13.64 -5.08 -13.37
C GLU A 94 -12.68 -5.21 -12.19
N GLN A 95 -12.68 -6.37 -11.52
CA GLN A 95 -11.73 -6.66 -10.44
C GLN A 95 -10.27 -6.64 -10.92
N ILE A 96 -9.99 -7.17 -12.11
CA ILE A 96 -8.66 -7.08 -12.72
C ILE A 96 -8.26 -5.62 -12.95
N LEU A 97 -9.17 -4.79 -13.47
CA LEU A 97 -8.91 -3.37 -13.68
C LEU A 97 -8.65 -2.66 -12.34
N GLU A 98 -9.39 -2.98 -11.29
CA GLU A 98 -9.16 -2.43 -9.95
C GLU A 98 -7.77 -2.81 -9.41
N LEU A 99 -7.29 -4.04 -9.64
CA LEU A 99 -5.93 -4.44 -9.27
C LEU A 99 -4.86 -3.64 -9.99
N LEU A 100 -5.07 -3.34 -11.29
CA LEU A 100 -4.15 -2.52 -12.07
C LEU A 100 -4.19 -1.05 -11.63
N VAL A 101 -5.38 -0.53 -11.30
CA VAL A 101 -5.53 0.82 -10.75
C VAL A 101 -4.86 0.93 -9.39
N LEU A 102 -5.04 -0.05 -8.51
CA LEU A 102 -4.35 -0.13 -7.23
C LEU A 102 -2.83 -0.15 -7.41
N GLU A 103 -2.31 -0.98 -8.32
CA GLU A 103 -0.87 -0.99 -8.63
C GLU A 103 -0.41 0.41 -9.01
N GLN A 104 -1.11 1.06 -9.94
CA GLN A 104 -0.74 2.40 -10.40
C GLN A 104 -0.84 3.42 -9.27
N PHE A 105 -1.92 3.39 -8.47
CA PHE A 105 -2.14 4.28 -7.33
C PHE A 105 -0.98 4.18 -6.33
N LEU A 106 -0.60 2.97 -5.94
CA LEU A 106 0.54 2.76 -5.05
C LEU A 106 1.86 3.25 -5.63
N THR A 107 2.04 3.23 -6.96
CA THR A 107 3.29 3.70 -7.60
C THR A 107 3.41 5.21 -7.74
N ILE A 108 2.30 5.96 -7.73
CA ILE A 108 2.33 7.43 -7.85
C ILE A 108 2.44 8.14 -6.49
N LEU A 109 2.25 7.42 -5.39
CA LEU A 109 2.42 7.97 -4.05
C LEU A 109 3.90 8.38 -3.82
N PRO A 110 4.14 9.49 -3.08
CA PRO A 110 5.46 9.80 -2.52
C PRO A 110 6.04 8.62 -1.74
N GLU A 111 7.37 8.53 -1.64
CA GLU A 111 8.07 7.37 -1.07
C GLU A 111 7.64 7.08 0.38
N GLU A 112 7.42 8.12 1.18
CA GLU A 112 7.01 8.03 2.58
C GLU A 112 5.62 7.41 2.72
N LEU A 113 4.65 7.92 1.96
CA LEU A 113 3.28 7.40 1.95
C LEU A 113 3.23 5.99 1.34
N GLN A 114 4.03 5.75 0.31
CA GLN A 114 4.12 4.45 -0.32
C GLN A 114 4.65 3.38 0.65
N ALA A 115 5.68 3.69 1.44
CA ALA A 115 6.20 2.79 2.46
C ALA A 115 5.13 2.46 3.51
N TRP A 116 4.45 3.49 4.01
CA TRP A 116 3.41 3.35 5.03
C TRP A 116 2.20 2.53 4.54
N VAL A 117 1.62 2.85 3.38
CA VAL A 117 0.49 2.09 2.81
C VAL A 117 0.85 0.63 2.53
N ARG A 118 2.11 0.33 2.16
CA ARG A 118 2.56 -1.05 1.92
C ARG A 118 2.57 -1.91 3.18
N GLU A 119 2.71 -1.33 4.37
CA GLU A 119 2.63 -2.07 5.63
C GLU A 119 1.21 -2.57 5.88
N HIS A 120 0.21 -1.79 5.48
CA HIS A 120 -1.21 -2.11 5.60
C HIS A 120 -1.72 -3.08 4.53
N ARG A 121 -0.98 -3.27 3.43
CA ARG A 121 -1.27 -4.24 2.35
C ARG A 121 -2.71 -4.16 1.80
N PRO A 122 -3.15 -2.99 1.32
CA PRO A 122 -4.50 -2.84 0.78
C PRO A 122 -4.72 -3.80 -0.40
N VAL A 123 -5.92 -4.37 -0.48
CA VAL A 123 -6.32 -5.26 -1.58
C VAL A 123 -7.12 -4.55 -2.66
N SER A 124 -7.58 -3.33 -2.39
CA SER A 124 -8.30 -2.44 -3.32
C SER A 124 -7.79 -1.00 -3.23
N GLY A 125 -8.11 -0.18 -4.25
CA GLY A 125 -7.82 1.25 -4.24
C GLY A 125 -8.54 1.98 -3.10
N GLU A 126 -9.78 1.60 -2.82
CA GLU A 126 -10.58 2.17 -1.73
C GLU A 126 -9.94 1.92 -0.36
N GLU A 127 -9.47 0.70 -0.11
CA GLU A 127 -8.75 0.39 1.13
C GLU A 127 -7.46 1.21 1.26
N ALA A 128 -6.75 1.45 0.16
CA ALA A 128 -5.55 2.30 0.19
C ALA A 128 -5.88 3.75 0.52
N VAL A 129 -7.03 4.26 0.05
CA VAL A 129 -7.52 5.61 0.38
C VAL A 129 -7.91 5.70 1.84
N ILE A 130 -8.70 4.76 2.37
CA ILE A 130 -9.09 4.73 3.79
C ILE A 130 -7.86 4.77 4.68
N VAL A 131 -6.86 3.93 4.37
CA VAL A 131 -5.59 3.89 5.08
C VAL A 131 -4.91 5.27 5.06
N LEU A 132 -4.81 5.94 3.92
CA LEU A 132 -4.23 7.28 3.82
C LEU A 132 -5.02 8.37 4.55
N GLU A 133 -6.35 8.34 4.48
CA GLU A 133 -7.22 9.29 5.18
C GLU A 133 -7.14 9.12 6.71
N ASP A 134 -7.01 7.89 7.18
CA ASP A 134 -6.79 7.61 8.60
C ASP A 134 -5.45 8.20 9.08
N LEU A 135 -4.38 8.10 8.28
CA LEU A 135 -3.10 8.74 8.58
C LEU A 135 -3.23 10.27 8.62
N GLU A 136 -3.94 10.88 7.67
CA GLU A 136 -4.16 12.33 7.65
C GLU A 136 -4.88 12.80 8.91
N ARG A 137 -5.93 12.07 9.33
CA ARG A 137 -6.65 12.34 10.57
C ARG A 137 -5.77 12.23 11.82
N GLU A 138 -4.92 11.20 11.90
CA GLU A 138 -3.99 11.02 13.03
C GLU A 138 -2.97 12.17 13.14
N LEU A 139 -2.62 12.80 12.02
CA LEU A 139 -1.72 13.95 11.98
C LEU A 139 -2.43 15.27 12.32
N ASP A 140 -3.71 15.39 11.96
CA ASP A 140 -4.54 16.57 12.21
C ASP A 140 -5.14 16.63 13.63
N GLU A 141 -5.22 15.49 14.34
CA GLU A 141 -5.67 15.49 15.74
C GLU A 141 -4.69 16.29 16.62
N PRO A 142 -5.16 17.39 17.28
CA PRO A 142 -4.35 18.07 18.27
C PRO A 142 -4.06 17.06 19.36
N ARG A 143 -2.77 16.77 19.61
CA ARG A 143 -2.35 16.03 20.81
C ARG A 143 -3.05 16.65 22.01
N GLU A 144 -4.12 16.01 22.49
CA GLU A 144 -4.89 16.49 23.62
C GLU A 144 -3.92 16.41 24.80
N GLN A 145 -3.48 17.59 25.23
CA GLN A 145 -2.55 17.74 26.32
C GLN A 145 -3.18 17.07 27.54
N VAL A 146 -2.41 16.17 28.14
CA VAL A 146 -2.63 15.63 29.48
C VAL A 146 -3.18 16.76 30.36
N PRO A 147 -4.36 16.63 30.99
CA PRO A 147 -4.78 17.63 31.94
C PRO A 147 -3.74 17.60 33.06
N ALA A 148 -2.91 18.64 33.13
CA ALA A 148 -2.21 18.96 34.35
C ALA A 148 -3.30 19.07 35.41
N CYS A 149 -3.35 18.10 36.32
CA CYS A 149 -4.11 18.22 37.54
C CYS A 149 -3.52 19.38 38.33
N ASP A 150 -3.95 20.60 38.00
CA ASP A 150 -3.79 21.75 38.89
C ASP A 150 -4.75 21.51 40.06
N HIS A 151 -4.13 20.97 41.11
CA HIS A 151 -4.73 20.68 42.39
C HIS A 151 -5.37 21.95 42.94
N GLU A 152 -6.71 21.92 42.95
CA GLU A 152 -7.67 22.75 43.65
C GLU A 152 -7.08 23.82 44.60
N GLN A 153 -7.08 25.07 44.14
CA GLN A 153 -7.01 26.23 45.02
C GLN A 153 -8.35 26.97 45.01
N LYS A 154 -9.31 26.43 45.77
CA LYS A 154 -10.46 27.20 46.28
C LYS A 154 -10.99 26.50 47.53
N GLU A 155 -11.26 27.31 48.56
CA GLU A 155 -11.93 26.96 49.80
C GLU A 155 -11.10 26.33 50.93
N LEU A 156 -10.23 27.14 51.57
CA LEU A 156 -10.10 27.07 53.05
C LEU A 156 -9.68 28.42 53.65
N MET A 157 -10.50 29.45 53.45
CA MET A 157 -10.41 30.73 54.17
C MET A 157 -11.76 31.04 54.82
N LYS A 158 -12.27 30.14 55.69
CA LYS A 158 -13.38 30.50 56.58
C LYS A 158 -13.59 29.58 57.79
N GLU A 159 -12.56 29.32 58.61
CA GLU A 159 -12.82 28.90 59.99
C GLU A 159 -11.65 29.22 60.93
N LYS A 160 -11.62 30.46 61.44
CA LYS A 160 -11.04 30.73 62.76
C LYS A 160 -11.77 31.87 63.45
N ALA A 161 -13.02 31.59 63.81
CA ALA A 161 -13.79 32.40 64.74
C ALA A 161 -14.34 31.49 65.84
N ALA A 162 -13.46 30.99 66.71
CA ALA A 162 -13.85 30.43 67.99
C ALA A 162 -12.62 30.26 68.90
N LEU A 163 -12.61 31.06 69.97
CA LEU A 163 -11.98 30.81 71.27
C LEU A 163 -10.45 30.72 71.38
N GLY A 164 -9.88 31.84 71.81
CA GLY A 164 -8.73 31.89 72.71
C GLY A 164 -8.88 33.11 73.62
N THR A 165 -9.43 32.90 74.82
CA THR A 165 -9.58 33.90 75.88
C THR A 165 -8.28 34.13 76.64
N ALA A 166 -7.90 35.39 76.83
CA ALA A 166 -7.21 35.94 78.01
C ALA A 166 -7.25 37.47 77.86
N GLN A 167 -8.16 38.19 78.51
CA GLN A 167 -7.98 38.81 79.84
C GLN A 167 -6.57 39.38 80.07
N GLU A 168 -6.46 40.71 80.00
CA GLU A 168 -5.79 41.63 80.94
C GLU A 168 -5.96 43.05 80.34
N SER A 169 -6.88 43.87 80.84
CA SER A 169 -6.78 44.70 82.04
C SER A 169 -5.76 45.84 81.96
N SER A 170 -6.25 47.03 82.31
CA SER A 170 -5.59 48.30 82.58
C SER A 170 -5.13 49.16 81.40
N GLY A 171 -5.91 50.23 81.21
CA GLY A 171 -5.57 51.35 80.37
C GLY A 171 -4.53 52.29 80.97
N SER A 172 -3.98 53.13 80.09
CA SER A 172 -3.25 54.37 80.36
C SER A 172 -3.25 55.13 79.02
N GLN A 173 -4.24 55.99 78.78
CA GLN A 173 -4.18 57.45 78.99
C GLN A 173 -3.17 58.19 78.09
N LEU A 174 -3.75 58.84 77.07
CA LEU A 174 -3.45 60.15 76.46
C LEU A 174 -2.03 60.49 75.97
N GLN A 175 -2.02 60.97 74.73
CA GLN A 175 -0.93 61.65 74.05
C GLN A 175 -1.08 63.16 74.27
N THR A 176 -0.02 63.81 74.77
CA THR A 176 0.50 65.13 74.34
C THR A 176 1.77 65.43 75.12
#